data_AF-A0A9X5X4U1-F1
#
_entry.id   AF-A0A9X5X4U1-F1
#
_cell.length_a   1.000
_cell.length_b   1.000
_cell.length_c   1.000
_cell.angle_alpha   90.00
_cell.angle_beta   90.00
_cell.angle_gamma   90.00
#
_symmetry.space_group_name_H-M   'P 1'
#
loop_
_entity.id
_entity.type
_entity.pdbx_description
1 polymer ?
#
loop_
_entity_poly.entity_id
_entity_poly.type
_entity_poly.pdbx_seq_one_letter_code
_entity_poly.pdbx_strand_id
1 'polypeptide(L)'
;VTPDIAAKNGSAVGFTSKLDIASLKTSVPKKLGKGGKVSIMSPFWGSPPKSDNAYYKAMNDLIGVDVEWQNQDGNTYDQKLGAVLAS
;
A
#
# COMPACT_ATOMS: atom_id res chain seq x y z
N VAL A 1 9.67 5.66 -20.05
CA VAL A 1 10.75 4.66 -20.23
C VAL A 1 10.27 3.55 -21.15
N THR A 2 11.09 3.12 -22.10
CA THR A 2 10.77 2.03 -23.04
C THR A 2 11.34 0.71 -22.50
N PRO A 3 10.53 -0.37 -22.39
CA PRO A 3 11.03 -1.67 -21.94
C PRO A 3 11.89 -2.35 -23.01
N ASP A 4 12.98 -3.00 -22.60
CA ASP A 4 13.86 -3.80 -23.47
C ASP A 4 13.56 -5.31 -23.40
N ILE A 5 12.68 -5.73 -22.48
CA ILE A 5 12.13 -7.08 -22.44
C ILE A 5 10.62 -7.01 -22.70
N ALA A 6 10.19 -7.56 -23.84
CA ALA A 6 8.79 -7.59 -24.21
C ALA A 6 7.99 -8.55 -23.33
N ALA A 7 6.72 -8.20 -23.06
CA ALA A 7 5.76 -9.09 -22.45
C ALA A 7 5.47 -10.30 -23.35
N LYS A 8 5.38 -11.50 -22.78
CA LYS A 8 4.97 -12.72 -23.49
C LYS A 8 4.10 -13.58 -22.57
N ASN A 9 3.01 -14.13 -23.10
CA ASN A 9 2.10 -15.04 -22.37
C ASN A 9 1.58 -14.47 -21.03
N GLY A 10 1.32 -13.17 -20.97
CA GLY A 10 0.82 -12.50 -19.76
C GLY A 10 1.90 -12.07 -18.76
N SER A 11 3.19 -12.24 -19.08
CA SER A 11 4.26 -11.64 -18.29
C SER A 11 4.20 -10.10 -18.37
N ALA A 12 4.66 -9.42 -17.32
CA ALA A 12 4.91 -7.99 -17.40
C ALA A 12 6.04 -7.70 -18.41
N VAL A 13 6.10 -6.45 -18.89
CA VAL A 13 7.29 -5.93 -19.58
C VAL A 13 8.44 -5.80 -18.59
N GLY A 14 9.67 -6.00 -19.05
CA GLY A 14 10.87 -5.95 -18.21
C GLY A 14 11.90 -4.94 -18.68
N PHE A 15 12.85 -4.67 -17.78
CA PHE A 15 13.95 -3.74 -18.01
C PHE A 15 15.27 -4.37 -17.57
N THR A 16 16.31 -4.39 -18.40
CA THR A 16 17.67 -4.81 -17.97
C THR A 16 18.50 -3.65 -17.42
N SER A 17 18.16 -2.43 -17.81
CA SER A 17 18.83 -1.21 -17.36
C SER A 17 18.15 -0.60 -16.14
N LYS A 18 18.91 0.20 -15.38
CA LYS A 18 18.33 0.99 -14.28
C LYS A 18 17.23 1.89 -14.82
N LEU A 19 16.09 1.90 -14.14
CA LEU A 19 15.02 2.84 -14.42
C LEU A 19 15.49 4.24 -14.05
N ASP A 20 15.32 5.18 -14.98
CA ASP A 20 15.41 6.60 -14.66
C ASP A 20 14.20 6.99 -13.81
N ILE A 21 14.38 6.94 -12.49
CA ILE A 21 13.33 7.17 -11.51
C ILE A 21 12.73 8.57 -11.65
N ALA A 22 13.51 9.56 -12.12
CA ALA A 22 13.06 10.94 -12.28
C ALA A 22 12.09 11.11 -13.46
N SER A 23 12.17 10.25 -14.49
CA SER A 23 11.24 10.30 -15.62
C SER A 23 10.01 9.39 -15.48
N LEU A 24 9.88 8.67 -14.36
CA LEU A 24 8.69 7.89 -14.09
C LEU A 24 7.49 8.81 -13.84
N LYS A 25 6.34 8.46 -14.43
CA LYS A 25 5.10 9.21 -14.22
C LYS A 25 4.49 8.88 -12.85
N THR A 26 4.21 9.91 -12.07
CA THR A 26 3.42 9.77 -10.84
C THR A 26 1.93 9.68 -11.18
N SER A 27 1.27 8.60 -10.74
CA SER A 27 -0.16 8.38 -11.00
C SER A 27 -1.07 9.39 -10.27
N VAL A 28 -0.66 9.80 -9.06
CA VAL A 28 -1.34 10.82 -8.24
C VAL A 28 -0.34 11.96 -8.00
N PRO A 29 -0.27 12.96 -8.90
CA PRO A 29 0.80 13.96 -8.89
C PRO A 29 0.66 15.03 -7.79
N LYS A 30 -0.48 15.06 -7.11
CA LYS A 30 -0.76 16.01 -6.03
C LYS A 30 -1.44 15.29 -4.87
N LYS A 31 -1.19 15.78 -3.66
CA LYS A 31 -1.93 15.37 -2.46
C LYS A 31 -3.43 15.61 -2.67
N LEU A 32 -4.24 14.59 -2.41
CA LEU A 32 -5.71 14.66 -2.59
C LEU A 32 -6.48 14.63 -1.26
N GLY A 33 -5.90 14.06 -0.21
CA GLY A 33 -6.48 14.07 1.12
C GLY A 33 -6.62 15.49 1.65
N LYS A 34 -7.73 15.74 2.35
CA LYS A 34 -8.06 17.05 2.95
C LYS A 34 -8.10 16.96 4.49
N GLY A 35 -7.33 16.04 5.06
CA GLY A 35 -7.47 15.60 6.44
C GLY A 35 -8.52 14.50 6.58
N GLY A 36 -8.86 14.18 7.84
CA GLY A 36 -9.72 13.06 8.20
C GLY A 36 -8.94 11.85 8.71
N LYS A 37 -9.65 10.95 9.37
CA LYS A 37 -9.11 9.72 9.93
C LYS A 37 -9.85 8.52 9.37
N VAL A 38 -9.10 7.47 9.00
CA VAL A 38 -9.67 6.20 8.52
C VAL A 38 -8.98 5.06 9.27
N SER A 39 -9.76 4.23 9.95
CA SER A 39 -9.27 3.00 10.56
C SER A 39 -9.46 1.85 9.60
N ILE A 40 -8.40 1.08 9.35
CA ILE A 40 -8.40 -0.03 8.40
C ILE A 40 -8.05 -1.33 9.13
N MET A 41 -8.96 -2.28 9.08
CA MET A 41 -8.67 -3.68 9.38
C MET A 41 -8.31 -4.38 8.07
N SER A 42 -7.09 -4.91 7.97
CA SER A 42 -6.59 -5.61 6.79
C SER A 42 -5.95 -6.94 7.19
N PRO A 43 -6.10 -8.02 6.39
CA PRO A 43 -5.29 -9.21 6.59
C PRO A 43 -3.82 -8.91 6.28
N PHE A 44 -2.91 -9.53 7.02
CA PHE A 44 -1.48 -9.42 6.84
C PHE A 44 -0.81 -10.79 6.98
N TRP A 45 -0.08 -11.23 5.95
CA TRP A 45 0.63 -12.50 5.94
C TRP A 45 2.11 -12.29 6.27
N GLY A 46 2.39 -12.23 7.58
CA GLY A 46 3.71 -11.96 8.15
C GLY A 46 3.59 -11.37 9.55
N SER A 47 4.71 -10.89 10.11
CA SER A 47 4.67 -10.11 11.36
C SER A 47 4.14 -8.71 11.06
N PRO A 48 3.01 -8.29 11.66
CA PRO A 48 2.49 -6.94 11.43
C PRO A 48 3.53 -5.89 11.84
N PRO A 49 3.77 -4.87 11.00
CA PRO A 49 4.64 -3.77 11.38
C PRO A 49 4.02 -3.00 12.56
N LYS A 50 4.87 -2.35 13.36
CA LYS A 50 4.39 -1.47 14.43
C LYS A 50 3.53 -0.35 13.84
N SER A 51 2.42 -0.01 14.49
CA SER A 51 1.47 0.98 13.98
C SER A 51 2.07 2.38 13.80
N ASP A 52 3.13 2.72 14.54
CA ASP A 52 3.81 4.02 14.52
C ASP A 52 5.06 4.06 13.62
N ASN A 53 5.22 3.09 12.72
CA ASN A 53 6.40 3.01 11.85
C ASN A 53 6.52 4.20 10.88
N ALA A 54 7.75 4.47 10.42
CA ALA A 54 8.06 5.60 9.56
C ALA A 54 7.37 5.55 8.20
N TYR A 55 7.13 4.35 7.66
CA TYR A 55 6.47 4.19 6.37
C TYR A 55 5.00 4.63 6.45
N TYR A 56 4.24 4.21 7.46
CA TYR A 56 2.86 4.66 7.65
C TYR A 56 2.75 6.17 7.87
N LYS A 57 3.66 6.75 8.66
CA LYS A 57 3.71 8.20 8.85
C LYS A 57 3.95 8.94 7.53
N ALA A 58 4.95 8.52 6.76
CA ALA A 58 5.25 9.12 5.46
C ALA A 58 4.09 9.00 4.46
N MET A 59 3.39 7.86 4.45
CA MET A 59 2.23 7.66 3.58
C MET A 59 1.04 8.52 4.00
N ASN A 60 0.74 8.62 5.30
CA ASN A 60 -0.32 9.49 5.83
C ASN A 60 -0.04 10.95 5.46
N ASP A 61 1.20 11.39 5.61
CA ASP A 61 1.64 12.73 5.22
C ASP A 61 1.49 12.97 3.72
N LEU A 62 1.94 12.04 2.87
CA LEU A 62 1.89 12.16 1.42
C LEU A 62 0.46 12.20 0.89
N ILE A 63 -0.41 11.33 1.42
CA ILE A 63 -1.82 11.21 1.03
C ILE A 63 -2.65 12.37 1.60
N GLY A 64 -2.35 12.83 2.81
CA GLY A 64 -3.11 13.86 3.53
C GLY A 64 -4.30 13.31 4.33
N VAL A 65 -4.19 12.08 4.82
CA VAL A 65 -5.21 11.38 5.63
C VAL A 65 -4.50 10.63 6.75
N ASP A 66 -5.06 10.67 7.96
CA ASP A 66 -4.57 9.85 9.08
C ASP A 66 -5.13 8.43 8.98
N VAL A 67 -4.33 7.50 8.48
CA VAL A 67 -4.70 6.08 8.39
C VAL A 67 -4.19 5.33 9.61
N GLU A 68 -5.11 4.70 10.33
CA GLU A 68 -4.81 3.82 11.46
C GLU A 68 -4.96 2.36 11.04
N TRP A 69 -3.84 1.63 11.02
CA TRP A 69 -3.82 0.22 10.63
C TRP A 69 -4.02 -0.70 11.83
N GLN A 70 -5.04 -1.54 11.74
CA GLN A 70 -5.37 -2.62 12.69
C GLN A 70 -5.18 -3.98 12.01
N ASN A 71 -3.99 -4.20 11.45
CA ASN A 71 -3.65 -5.41 10.72
C ASN A 71 -3.87 -6.66 11.58
N GLN A 72 -4.56 -7.66 11.02
CA GLN A 72 -4.73 -8.97 11.64
C GLN A 72 -3.92 -10.02 10.88
N ASP A 73 -3.50 -11.06 11.59
CA ASP A 73 -2.93 -12.25 10.96
C ASP A 73 -3.91 -12.77 9.90
N GLY A 74 -3.44 -12.88 8.66
CA GLY A 74 -4.24 -13.30 7.52
C GLY A 74 -4.88 -14.68 7.69
N ASN A 75 -4.32 -15.56 8.51
CA ASN A 75 -4.87 -16.90 8.79
C ASN A 75 -6.06 -16.89 9.77
N THR A 76 -6.27 -15.80 10.51
CA THR A 76 -7.36 -15.68 11.50
C THR A 76 -8.22 -14.43 11.26
N TYR A 77 -8.03 -13.79 10.11
CA TYR A 77 -8.69 -12.54 9.76
C TYR A 77 -10.21 -12.68 9.72
N ASP A 78 -10.72 -13.76 9.12
CA ASP A 78 -12.14 -14.08 8.98
C ASP A 78 -12.84 -14.21 10.34
N GLN A 79 -12.20 -14.89 11.29
CA GLN A 79 -12.69 -15.05 12.65
C GLN A 79 -12.80 -13.70 13.38
N LYS A 80 -11.80 -12.83 13.20
CA LYS A 80 -11.77 -11.52 13.85
C LYS A 80 -12.68 -10.49 13.16
N LEU A 81 -12.84 -10.59 11.85
CA LEU A 81 -13.72 -9.71 11.09
C LEU A 81 -15.16 -9.79 11.60
N GLY A 82 -15.65 -11.01 11.86
CA GLY A 82 -16.98 -11.21 12.44
C GLY A 82 -17.15 -10.50 13.79
N ALA A 83 -16.12 -10.55 14.66
CA ALA A 83 -16.15 -9.88 15.95
C ALA A 83 -16.14 -8.35 15.83
N VAL A 84 -15.36 -7.79 14.89
CA VAL A 84 -15.27 -6.34 14.68
C VAL A 84 -16.53 -5.76 14.03
N LEU A 85 -17.18 -6.51 13.12
CA LEU A 85 -18.43 -6.05 12.51
C LEU A 85 -19.64 -6.18 13.45
N ALA A 86 -19.57 -7.03 14.47
CA ALA A 86 -20.64 -7.22 15.44
C ALA A 86 -20.61 -6.20 16.61
N SER A 87 -19.58 -5.36 16.71
CA SER A 87 -19.39 -4.33 17.75
C SER A 87 -19.82 -2.94 17.29
#